data_AF-A0A165EI37-F1
#
_entry.id   AF-A0A165EI37-F1
#
_cell.length_a   1.000
_cell.length_b   1.000
_cell.length_c   1.000
_cell.angle_alpha   90.00
_cell.angle_beta   90.00
_cell.angle_gamma   90.00
#
_symmetry.space_group_name_H-M   'P 1'
#
loop_
_entity.id
_entity.type
_entity.pdbx_description
1 polymer ?
#
loop_
_entity_poly.entity_id
_entity_poly.type
_entity_poly.pdbx_seq_one_letter_code
_entity_poly.pdbx_strand_id
1 'polypeptide(L)'
;MLRIELLNADNWYGWKRRMQAILRERGLLKYTESQRIADWEAIDVRAQNQIELCVGDADMVHLIGAGTAAEMWSQLIMVKEMRGEMGVMA
;
A
#
# COMPACT_ATOMS: atom_id res chain seq x y z
N MET A 1 3.73 7.20 -37.49
CA MET A 1 3.64 7.67 -36.09
C MET A 1 2.23 8.20 -35.86
N LEU A 2 1.46 7.58 -34.96
CA LEU A 2 0.15 8.11 -34.56
C LEU A 2 0.36 9.38 -33.74
N ARG A 3 0.00 10.54 -34.30
CA ARG A 3 0.03 11.82 -33.59
C ARG A 3 -1.18 11.87 -32.66
N ILE A 4 -0.94 11.76 -31.36
CA ILE A 4 -1.98 11.95 -30.34
C ILE A 4 -2.11 13.44 -30.05
N GLU A 5 -3.34 13.95 -30.04
CA GLU A 5 -3.66 15.30 -29.59
C GLU A 5 -3.34 15.46 -28.10
N LEU A 6 -2.80 16.61 -27.69
CA LEU A 6 -2.58 16.89 -26.27
C LEU A 6 -3.91 16.93 -25.52
N LEU A 7 -3.90 16.49 -24.25
CA LEU A 7 -5.08 16.51 -23.39
C LEU A 7 -5.60 17.95 -23.23
N ASN A 8 -6.91 18.13 -23.41
CA ASN A 8 -7.64 19.38 -23.16
C ASN A 8 -9.02 19.08 -22.54
N ALA A 9 -9.80 20.13 -22.26
CA ALA A 9 -11.09 20.00 -21.59
C ALA A 9 -12.13 19.17 -22.38
N ASP A 10 -12.04 19.17 -23.72
CA ASP A 10 -13.07 18.63 -24.61
C ASP A 10 -12.72 17.24 -25.17
N ASN A 11 -11.46 16.82 -25.07
CA ASN A 11 -10.97 15.60 -25.72
C ASN A 11 -10.70 14.43 -24.76
N TRP A 12 -11.09 14.54 -23.48
CA TRP A 12 -10.79 13.56 -22.43
C TRP A 12 -11.03 12.09 -22.84
N TYR A 13 -12.23 11.74 -23.31
CA TYR A 13 -12.57 10.35 -23.62
C TYR A 13 -11.77 9.79 -24.80
N GLY A 14 -11.60 10.60 -25.86
CA GLY A 14 -10.80 10.22 -27.02
C GLY A 14 -9.31 10.13 -26.68
N TRP A 15 -8.81 11.04 -25.86
CA TRP A 15 -7.44 11.05 -25.36
C TRP A 15 -7.17 9.81 -24.48
N LYS A 16 -8.03 9.55 -23.50
CA LYS A 16 -7.93 8.40 -22.58
C LYS A 16 -7.85 7.09 -23.36
N ARG A 17 -8.72 6.88 -24.35
CA ARG A 17 -8.74 5.64 -25.14
C ARG A 17 -7.47 5.46 -25.96
N ARG A 18 -6.96 6.53 -26.57
CA ARG A 18 -5.68 6.50 -27.32
C ARG A 18 -4.50 6.26 -26.39
N MET A 19 -4.50 6.87 -25.20
CA MET A 19 -3.44 6.64 -24.23
C MET A 19 -3.45 5.22 -23.67
N GLN A 20 -4.62 4.67 -23.35
CA GLN A 20 -4.72 3.26 -22.95
C GLN A 20 -4.19 2.33 -24.06
N ALA A 21 -4.44 2.64 -25.34
CA ALA A 21 -3.89 1.87 -26.45
C ALA A 21 -2.35 1.94 -26.51
N ILE A 22 -1.75 3.14 -26.36
CA ILE A 22 -0.28 3.27 -26.28
C ILE A 22 0.29 2.51 -25.10
N LEU A 23 -0.32 2.66 -23.93
CA LEU A 23 0.14 1.99 -22.72
C LEU A 23 0.04 0.47 -22.88
N ARG A 24 -0.99 -0.03 -23.56
CA ARG A 24 -1.14 -1.46 -23.87
C ARG A 24 -0.06 -1.95 -24.82
N GLU A 25 0.18 -1.24 -25.92
CA GLU A 25 1.22 -1.55 -26.91
C GLU A 25 2.61 -1.59 -26.26
N ARG A 26 2.86 -0.72 -25.28
CA ARG A 26 4.13 -0.64 -24.54
C ARG A 26 4.22 -1.56 -23.33
N GLY A 27 3.17 -2.33 -23.02
CA GLY A 27 3.11 -3.15 -21.81
C GLY A 27 3.09 -2.36 -20.49
N LEU A 28 2.76 -1.07 -20.54
CA LEU A 28 2.72 -0.15 -19.41
C LEU A 28 1.32 0.02 -18.80
N LEU A 29 0.27 -0.47 -19.48
CA LEU A 29 -1.13 -0.31 -19.04
C LEU A 29 -1.35 -0.85 -17.62
N LYS A 30 -0.67 -1.94 -17.26
CA LYS A 30 -0.67 -2.55 -15.92
C LYS A 30 -0.19 -1.65 -14.78
N TYR A 31 0.52 -0.56 -15.08
CA TYR A 31 0.96 0.42 -14.07
C TYR A 31 -0.06 1.56 -13.90
N THR A 32 -0.96 1.72 -14.87
CA THR A 32 -2.03 2.74 -14.83
C THR A 32 -3.38 2.17 -14.39
N GLU A 33 -3.58 0.87 -14.63
CA GLU A 33 -4.67 0.09 -14.07
C GLU A 33 -4.17 -0.47 -12.75
N SER A 34 -4.98 -0.39 -11.69
CA SER A 34 -4.62 -0.69 -10.31
C SER A 34 -4.29 -2.17 -10.03
N GLN A 35 -3.44 -2.82 -10.82
CA GLN A 35 -2.76 -4.08 -10.47
C GLN A 35 -2.07 -3.98 -9.09
N ARG A 36 -1.78 -2.74 -8.67
CA ARG A 36 -1.40 -2.32 -7.31
C ARG A 36 -2.37 -2.69 -6.19
N ILE A 37 -3.63 -3.09 -6.41
CA ILE A 37 -4.53 -3.51 -5.30
C ILE A 37 -4.30 -4.99 -4.95
N ALA A 38 -4.15 -5.86 -5.95
CA ALA A 38 -3.90 -7.29 -5.71
C ALA A 38 -2.48 -7.55 -5.18
N ASP A 39 -1.48 -6.88 -5.75
CA ASP A 39 -0.10 -7.02 -5.28
C ASP A 39 0.10 -6.38 -3.90
N TRP A 40 -0.64 -5.30 -3.58
CA TRP A 40 -0.56 -4.68 -2.26
C TRP A 40 -1.06 -5.63 -1.17
N GLU A 41 -2.19 -6.32 -1.39
CA GLU A 41 -2.71 -7.28 -0.43
C GLU A 41 -1.71 -8.43 -0.20
N ALA A 42 -1.10 -8.96 -1.27
CA ALA A 42 -0.08 -10.00 -1.14
C ALA A 42 1.19 -9.52 -0.41
N ILE A 43 1.62 -8.28 -0.66
CA ILE A 43 2.77 -7.66 0.00
C ILE A 43 2.44 -7.37 1.47
N ASP A 44 1.24 -6.89 1.76
CA ASP A 44 0.77 -6.58 3.11
C ASP A 44 0.66 -7.86 3.95
N VAL A 45 0.01 -8.92 3.44
CA VAL A 45 -0.03 -10.23 4.12
C VAL A 45 1.37 -10.77 4.38
N ARG A 46 2.30 -10.62 3.42
CA ARG A 46 3.69 -11.04 3.63
C ARG A 46 4.35 -10.23 4.75
N ALA A 47 4.10 -8.93 4.83
CA ALA A 47 4.63 -8.07 5.87
C ALA A 47 4.01 -8.40 7.25
N GLN A 48 2.69 -8.66 7.32
CA GLN A 48 2.02 -9.12 8.53
C GLN A 48 2.68 -10.39 9.07
N ASN A 49 2.82 -11.43 8.23
CA ASN A 49 3.47 -12.69 8.60
C ASN A 49 4.91 -12.48 9.11
N GLN A 50 5.68 -11.58 8.52
CA GLN A 50 7.04 -11.29 9.00
C GLN A 50 7.04 -10.60 10.36
N ILE A 51 6.08 -9.70 10.62
CA ILE A 51 5.93 -9.07 11.94
C ILE A 51 5.55 -10.12 12.98
N GLU A 52 4.55 -10.97 12.71
CA GLU A 52 4.13 -12.03 13.64
C GLU A 52 5.27 -12.99 13.98
N LEU A 53 6.05 -13.42 12.98
CA LEU A 53 7.21 -14.31 13.19
C LEU A 53 8.34 -13.66 14.01
N CYS A 54 8.40 -12.33 14.07
CA CYS A 54 9.44 -11.59 14.77
C CYS A 54 9.00 -11.04 16.14
N VAL A 55 7.73 -11.24 16.52
CA VAL A 55 7.17 -10.78 17.79
C VAL A 55 7.03 -11.95 18.74
N GLY A 56 7.54 -11.82 19.97
CA GLY A 56 7.42 -12.87 20.98
C GLY A 56 5.98 -13.04 21.48
N ASP A 57 5.63 -14.23 21.97
CA ASP A 57 4.26 -14.60 22.41
C ASP A 57 3.64 -13.61 23.42
N ALA A 58 4.46 -12.99 24.26
CA ALA A 58 4.00 -12.00 25.24
C ALA A 58 3.49 -10.69 24.59
N ASP A 59 4.05 -10.32 23.44
CA ASP A 59 3.72 -9.09 22.71
C ASP A 59 2.70 -9.34 21.57
N MET A 60 2.49 -10.59 21.17
CA MET A 60 1.49 -11.00 20.17
C MET A 60 0.07 -10.52 20.49
N VAL A 61 -0.28 -10.42 21.79
CA VAL A 61 -1.60 -9.92 22.24
C VAL A 61 -1.90 -8.52 21.70
N HIS A 62 -0.87 -7.71 21.42
CA HIS A 62 -1.01 -6.34 20.94
C HIS A 62 -1.30 -6.23 19.46
N LEU A 63 -1.08 -7.30 18.69
CA LEU A 63 -1.34 -7.35 17.25
C LEU A 63 -2.78 -7.81 16.92
N ILE A 64 -3.50 -8.34 17.91
CA ILE A 64 -4.84 -8.89 17.74
C ILE A 64 -5.79 -7.78 17.26
N GLY A 65 -6.41 -8.01 16.09
CA GLY A 65 -7.41 -7.11 15.50
C GLY A 65 -6.83 -6.08 14.52
N ALA A 66 -5.51 -6.06 14.28
CA ALA A 66 -4.94 -5.33 13.15
C ALA A 66 -5.28 -6.07 11.84
N GLY A 67 -5.77 -5.33 10.84
CA GLY A 67 -6.10 -5.86 9.52
C GLY A 67 -4.99 -5.65 8.48
N THR A 68 -4.00 -4.82 8.80
CA THR A 68 -2.87 -4.50 7.91
C THR A 68 -1.53 -4.51 8.64
N ALA A 69 -0.43 -4.70 7.91
CA ALA A 69 0.91 -4.66 8.50
C ALA A 69 1.25 -3.27 9.07
N ALA A 70 0.70 -2.21 8.48
CA ALA A 70 0.86 -0.83 8.96
C ALA A 70 0.18 -0.61 10.32
N GLU A 71 -0.99 -1.20 10.53
CA GLU A 71 -1.69 -1.15 11.82
C GLU A 71 -0.92 -1.94 12.88
N MET A 72 -0.46 -3.16 12.56
CA MET A 72 0.39 -3.97 13.42
C MET A 72 1.63 -3.19 13.88
N TRP A 73 2.33 -2.54 12.95
CA TRP A 73 3.51 -1.74 13.24
C TRP A 73 3.20 -0.53 14.13
N SER A 74 2.08 0.15 13.85
CA SER A 74 1.64 1.31 14.63
C SER A 74 1.27 0.91 16.07
N GLN A 75 0.62 -0.24 16.27
CA GLN A 75 0.30 -0.77 17.59
C GLN A 75 1.57 -1.12 18.38
N LEU A 76 2.58 -1.71 17.72
CA LEU A 76 3.87 -1.99 18.36
C LEU A 76 4.58 -0.70 18.80
N ILE A 77 4.62 0.33 17.95
CA ILE A 77 5.16 1.66 18.31
C ILE A 77 4.41 2.21 19.53
N MET A 78 3.08 2.18 19.51
CA MET A 78 2.28 2.67 20.63
C MET A 78 2.60 1.94 21.93
N VAL A 79 2.73 0.62 21.90
CA VAL A 79 2.98 -0.18 23.11
C VAL A 79 4.43 -0.04 23.60
N LYS A 80 5.41 -0.02 22.69
CA LYS A 80 6.83 -0.04 23.05
C LYS A 80 7.43 1.34 23.27
N GLU A 81 7.01 2.33 22.48
CA GLU A 81 7.59 3.68 22.52
C GLU A 81 6.75 4.62 23.40
N MET A 82 5.40 4.59 23.32
CA MET A 82 4.58 5.50 24.14
C MET A 82 4.47 5.06 25.61
N ARG A 83 4.68 3.77 25.94
CA ARG A 83 4.81 3.35 27.36
C ARG A 83 6.14 3.75 27.99
N GLY A 84 7.17 4.08 27.20
CA GLY A 84 8.45 4.58 27.71
C GLY A 84 8.33 5.93 28.43
N GLU A 85 7.35 6.76 28.05
CA GLU A 85 7.15 8.09 28.63
C GLU A 85 6.43 8.08 29.99
N MET A 86 5.66 7.03 30.31
CA MET A 86 4.99 6.92 31.62
C MET A 86 5.93 6.47 32.76
N GLY A 87 7.20 6.16 32.47
CA GLY A 87 8.19 5.75 33.46
C GLY A 87 8.99 6.90 34.10
N VAL A 88 8.82 8.15 33.63
CA VAL A 88 9.58 9.32 34.11
C VAL A 88 8.64 10.38 34.69
N MET A 89 7.74 9.98 35.59
CA MET A 89 7.11 10.89 36.55
C MET A 89 6.93 10.16 37.88
N ALA A 90 8.02 10.08 38.64
CA ALA A 90 8.05 9.75 40.07
C ALA A 90 9.13 10.62 40.73
#